data_AF-A0A354ZGT1-F1
#
_entry.id   AF-A0A354ZGT1-F1
#
_cell.length_a   1.000
_cell.length_b   1.000
_cell.length_c   1.000
_cell.angle_alpha   90.00
_cell.angle_beta   90.00
_cell.angle_gamma   90.00
#
_symmetry.space_group_name_H-M   'P 1'
#
loop_
_entity.id
_entity.type
_entity.pdbx_description
1 polymer ?
#
loop_
_entity_poly.entity_id
_entity_poly.type
_entity_poly.pdbx_seq_one_letter_code
_entity_poly.pdbx_strand_id
1 'polypeptide(L)' 'SVKSVLHDMAARGGRDTERDLYGRPGGYETVLSKNTVDKPCPVCGTTIRKAAYLGGSIYYCEGCQSL' A
#
# COMPACT_ATOMS: atom_id res chain seq x y z
N SER A 1 8.77 10.94 2.32
CA SER A 1 9.08 10.55 3.72
C SER A 1 7.80 10.03 4.37
N VAL A 2 7.84 9.44 5.57
CA VAL A 2 6.61 8.97 6.25
C VAL A 2 5.59 10.11 6.44
N LYS A 3 6.06 11.32 6.79
CA LYS A 3 5.19 12.49 7.00
C LYS A 3 4.42 12.89 5.73
N SER A 4 5.08 12.88 4.56
CA SER A 4 4.40 13.24 3.30
C SER A 4 3.34 12.20 2.93
N VAL A 5 3.65 10.90 3.09
CA VAL A 5 2.69 9.82 2.81
C VAL A 5 1.46 9.92 3.71
N LEU A 6 1.64 10.16 5.02
CA LEU A 6 0.52 10.31 5.95
C LEU A 6 -0.32 11.57 5.65
N HIS A 7 0.33 12.68 5.28
CA HIS A 7 -0.36 13.88 4.85
C HIS A 7 -1.24 13.61 3.61
N ASP A 8 -0.70 12.95 2.60
CA ASP A 8 -1.42 12.65 1.36
C ASP A 8 -2.57 11.65 1.58
N MET A 9 -2.36 10.65 2.44
CA MET A 9 -3.42 9.75 2.87
C MET A 9 -4.57 10.50 3.55
N ALA A 10 -4.26 11.40 4.48
CA ALA A 10 -5.28 12.20 5.17
C ALA A 10 -6.02 13.14 4.20
N ALA A 11 -5.28 13.86 3.35
CA ALA A 11 -5.84 14.80 2.37
C ALA A 11 -6.78 14.12 1.35
N ARG A 12 -6.57 12.83 1.06
CA ARG A 12 -7.40 12.03 0.14
C ARG A 12 -8.47 11.19 0.85
N GLY A 13 -8.71 11.40 2.15
CA GLY A 13 -9.77 10.69 2.87
C GLY A 13 -9.44 9.22 3.18
N GLY A 14 -8.16 8.88 3.30
CA GLY A 14 -7.69 7.53 3.66
C GLY A 14 -7.33 6.65 2.46
N ARG A 15 -6.97 5.40 2.76
CA ARG A 15 -6.54 4.39 1.78
C ARG A 15 -7.74 3.81 1.02
N ASP A 16 -7.56 3.56 -0.27
CA ASP A 16 -8.52 2.88 -1.16
C ASP A 16 -8.90 1.46 -0.71
N THR A 17 -8.06 0.82 0.09
CA THR A 17 -8.31 -0.51 0.67
C THR A 17 -9.23 -0.50 1.89
N GLU A 18 -9.50 0.66 2.48
CA GLU A 18 -10.34 0.85 3.67
C GLU A 18 -11.61 1.63 3.34
N ARG A 19 -12.60 1.58 4.22
CA ARG A 19 -13.86 2.31 4.07
C ARG A 19 -14.10 3.25 5.24
N ASP A 20 -14.72 4.39 4.96
CA ASP A 20 -15.21 5.31 5.99
C ASP A 20 -16.50 4.80 6.67
N LEU A 21 -17.04 5.60 7.59
CA LEU A 21 -18.28 5.28 8.32
C LEU A 21 -19.52 5.17 7.41
N TYR A 22 -19.47 5.74 6.20
CA TYR A 22 -20.53 5.68 5.21
C TYR A 22 -20.28 4.58 4.15
N GLY A 23 -19.26 3.75 4.35
CA GLY A 23 -18.90 2.66 3.45
C GLY A 23 -18.16 3.08 2.18
N ARG A 24 -17.72 4.33 2.07
CA ARG A 24 -17.01 4.85 0.89
C ARG A 24 -15.52 4.56 1.01
N PRO A 25 -14.84 4.12 -0.07
CA PRO A 25 -13.41 3.90 -0.04
C PRO A 25 -12.64 5.23 0.05
N GLY A 26 -11.44 5.20 0.62
CA GLY A 26 -10.52 6.35 0.59
C GLY A 26 -9.97 6.62 -0.81
N GLY A 27 -9.49 7.84 -1.06
CA GLY A 27 -8.96 8.27 -2.35
C GLY A 27 -7.44 8.11 -2.52
N TYR A 28 -6.72 7.70 -1.48
CA TYR A 28 -5.29 7.40 -1.58
C TYR A 28 -5.08 6.00 -2.16
N GLU A 29 -4.53 5.93 -3.37
CA GLU A 29 -4.21 4.68 -4.05
C GLU A 29 -3.00 3.99 -3.40
N THR A 30 -3.22 2.83 -2.79
CA THR A 30 -2.19 2.11 -2.06
C THR A 30 -1.33 1.25 -2.98
N VAL A 31 -0.09 1.69 -3.23
CA VAL A 31 0.88 1.02 -4.11
C VAL A 31 1.17 -0.43 -3.69
N LEU A 32 1.36 -0.68 -2.40
CA LEU A 32 1.69 -2.01 -1.86
C LEU A 32 0.56 -2.47 -0.94
N SER A 33 -0.30 -3.37 -1.44
CA SER A 33 -1.50 -3.81 -0.72
C SER A 33 -2.00 -5.17 -1.19
N LYS A 34 -3.07 -5.66 -0.57
CA LYS A 34 -3.81 -6.86 -1.03
C LYS A 34 -4.31 -6.75 -2.47
N ASN A 35 -4.49 -5.53 -2.99
CA ASN A 35 -4.96 -5.30 -4.36
C ASN A 35 -3.83 -5.37 -5.38
N THR A 36 -2.57 -5.24 -4.94
CA THR A 36 -1.38 -5.17 -5.80
C THR A 36 -0.40 -6.31 -5.62
N VAL A 37 -0.63 -7.22 -4.65
CA VAL A 37 0.10 -8.48 -4.55
C VAL A 37 0.07 -9.24 -5.88
N ASP A 38 1.20 -9.88 -6.22
CA ASP A 38 1.43 -10.63 -7.46
C ASP A 38 1.36 -9.81 -8.76
N LYS A 39 1.21 -8.48 -8.68
CA LYS A 39 1.34 -7.55 -9.80
C LYS A 39 2.76 -6.98 -9.90
N PRO A 40 3.19 -6.52 -11.08
CA PRO A 40 4.47 -5.84 -11.23
C PRO A 40 4.50 -4.53 -10.44
N CYS A 41 5.60 -4.26 -9.76
CA CYS A 41 5.86 -2.98 -9.10
C CYS A 41 5.85 -1.86 -10.14
N PRO A 42 5.11 -0.75 -9.92
CA PRO A 42 5.03 0.34 -10.88
C PRO A 42 6.35 1.11 -11.04
N VAL A 43 7.32 0.88 -10.14
CA VAL A 43 8.64 1.55 -10.17
C VAL A 43 9.68 0.71 -10.89
N CYS A 44 9.79 -0.59 -10.57
CA CYS A 44 10.88 -1.45 -11.08
C CYS A 44 10.43 -2.71 -11.83
N GLY A 45 9.12 -2.98 -11.91
CA GLY A 45 8.57 -4.17 -12.57
C GLY A 45 8.66 -5.47 -11.78
N THR A 46 9.43 -5.55 -10.69
CA THR A 46 9.49 -6.74 -9.82
C THR A 46 8.12 -7.04 -9.22
N THR A 47 7.74 -8.32 -9.15
CA THR A 47 6.49 -8.77 -8.54
C THR A 47 6.39 -8.34 -7.07
N ILE A 48 5.27 -7.72 -6.70
CA ILE A 48 4.97 -7.35 -5.30
C ILE A 48 4.66 -8.62 -4.49
N ARG A 49 5.30 -8.76 -3.33
CA ARG A 49 5.18 -9.93 -2.44
C ARG A 49 4.35 -9.61 -1.21
N LYS A 50 3.67 -10.63 -0.69
CA LYS A 50 3.01 -10.63 0.62
C LYS A 50 3.78 -11.54 1.57
N ALA A 51 4.04 -11.09 2.79
CA ALA A 51 4.63 -11.91 3.84
C ALA A 51 3.88 -11.73 5.16
N ALA A 52 3.97 -12.72 6.04
CA ALA A 52 3.53 -12.61 7.42
C ALA A 52 4.65 -11.97 8.25
N TYR A 53 4.34 -10.95 9.05
CA TYR A 53 5.29 -10.28 9.93
C TYR A 53 4.60 -9.82 11.22
N LEU A 54 5.13 -10.25 12.37
CA LEU A 54 4.62 -9.91 13.72
C LEU A 54 3.10 -10.10 13.88
N GLY A 55 2.54 -11.17 13.31
CA GLY A 55 1.10 -11.48 13.37
C GLY A 55 0.24 -10.71 12.36
N GLY A 56 0.82 -9.85 11.53
CA GLY A 56 0.16 -9.13 10.44
C GLY A 56 0.61 -9.58 9.06
N SER A 57 -0.05 -9.05 8.03
CA SER A 57 0.42 -9.15 6.63
C SER A 57 1.13 -7.87 6.21
N ILE A 58 2.31 -8.00 5.62
CA ILE A 58 3.02 -6.91 4.95
C ILE A 58 3.04 -7.15 3.44
N TYR A 59 3.12 -6.07 2.67
CA TYR A 59 3.28 -6.09 1.22
C TYR A 59 4.53 -5.27 0.88
N TYR A 60 5.42 -5.81 0.06
CA TYR A 60 6.70 -5.17 -0.23
C TYR A 60 7.20 -5.52 -1.63
N CYS A 61 8.13 -4.70 -2.13
CA CYS A 61 8.81 -4.92 -3.40
C CYS A 61 10.29 -5.24 -3.16
N GLU A 62 10.74 -6.43 -3.52
CA GLU A 62 12.13 -6.89 -3.34
C GLU A 62 13.14 -6.08 -4.17
N GLY A 63 12.72 -5.51 -5.30
CA GLY A 63 13.60 -4.69 -6.13
C GLY A 63 13.81 -3.27 -5.59
N CYS A 64 12.77 -2.64 -5.04
CA CYS A 64 12.85 -1.26 -4.53
C CYS A 64 13.23 -1.19 -3.04
N GLN A 65 12.90 -2.22 -2.27
CA GLN A 65 13.14 -2.28 -0.83
C GLN A 65 14.25 -3.31 -0.53
N SER A 66 15.36 -3.19 -1.26
CA SER A 66 16.59 -3.92 -0.94
C SER A 66 17.19 -3.40 0.37
N LEU A 67 17.80 -4.31 1.15
CA LEU A 67 18.55 -3.95 2.34
C LEU A 67 19.80 -3.14 2.00
#